data_AF-A0AAV6VPS4-F1
#
_entry.id   AF-A0AAV6VPS4-F1
#
_cell.length_a   1.000
_cell.length_b   1.000
_cell.length_c   1.000
_cell.angle_alpha   90.00
_cell.angle_beta   90.00
_cell.angle_gamma   90.00
#
_symmetry.space_group_name_H-M   'P 1'
#
loop_
_entity.id
_entity.type
_entity.pdbx_description
1 polymer ?
#
loop_
_entity_poly.entity_id
_entity_poly.type
_entity_poly.pdbx_seq_one_letter_code
_entity_poly.pdbx_strand_id
1 'polypeptide(L)'
;MKTELLDDILKRNLFGVVVAYIYVIRSQKRGLPHAHMLLTLYDGSKKRTKDDIDKFAFTELSDADIEPCLYELIISKCMIHGPC
;
A
#
# COMPACT_ATOMS: atom_id res chain seq x y z
N MET A 1 -0.76 -13.80 4.87
CA MET A 1 0.13 -12.74 4.35
C MET A 1 1.40 -13.45 3.93
N LYS A 2 1.66 -13.57 2.63
CA LYS A 2 2.88 -14.25 2.13
C LYS A 2 4.09 -13.55 2.73
N THR A 3 5.08 -14.32 3.16
CA THR A 3 6.37 -13.87 3.69
C THR A 3 7.02 -12.76 2.88
N GLU A 4 6.73 -12.69 1.58
CA GLU A 4 7.21 -11.66 0.66
C GLU A 4 6.93 -10.22 1.12
N LEU A 5 5.72 -9.90 1.60
CA LEU A 5 5.43 -8.52 2.02
C LEU A 5 6.29 -8.10 3.22
N LEU A 6 6.47 -9.00 4.19
CA LEU A 6 7.34 -8.74 5.34
C LEU A 6 8.82 -8.70 4.92
N ASP A 7 9.22 -9.53 3.96
CA ASP A 7 10.58 -9.52 3.43
C ASP A 7 10.87 -8.21 2.68
N ASP A 8 9.93 -7.70 1.89
CA ASP A 8 10.06 -6.42 1.22
C ASP A 8 10.17 -5.27 2.24
N ILE A 9 9.31 -5.27 3.26
CA ILE A 9 9.30 -4.23 4.30
C ILE A 9 10.57 -4.29 5.16
N LEU A 10 10.93 -5.47 5.66
CA LEU A 10 11.94 -5.64 6.71
C LEU A 10 13.34 -5.95 6.16
N LYS A 11 13.46 -6.73 5.08
CA LYS A 11 14.76 -7.14 4.52
C LYS A 11 15.19 -6.24 3.37
N ARG A 12 14.25 -5.86 2.50
CA ARG A 12 14.52 -4.97 1.37
C ARG A 12 14.36 -3.49 1.72
N ASN A 13 14.01 -3.18 2.97
CA ASN A 13 13.89 -1.82 3.50
C ASN A 13 12.98 -0.94 2.64
N LEU A 14 11.84 -1.47 2.18
CA LEU A 14 10.89 -0.75 1.32
C LEU A 14 10.53 0.63 1.89
N PHE A 15 10.29 0.72 3.20
CA PHE A 15 9.98 1.98 3.90
C PHE A 15 11.18 2.55 4.68
N GLY A 16 12.37 1.97 4.50
CA GLY A 16 13.56 2.23 5.33
C GLY A 16 13.68 1.27 6.52
N VAL A 17 14.52 1.63 7.50
CA VAL A 17 14.85 0.76 8.63
C VAL A 17 13.69 0.71 9.61
N VAL A 18 13.11 -0.48 9.80
CA VAL A 18 12.03 -0.74 10.76
C VAL A 18 12.63 -1.18 12.10
N VAL A 19 12.29 -0.46 13.17
CA VAL A 19 12.74 -0.73 14.55
C VAL A 19 11.77 -1.68 15.26
N ALA A 20 10.46 -1.51 15.02
CA ALA A 20 9.42 -2.37 15.57
C ALA A 20 8.22 -2.40 14.63
N TYR A 21 7.44 -3.49 14.67
CA TYR A 21 6.20 -3.59 13.93
C TYR A 21 5.17 -4.45 14.66
N ILE A 22 3.90 -4.15 14.43
CA ILE A 22 2.76 -4.96 14.90
C ILE A 22 1.81 -5.11 13.72
N TYR A 23 1.24 -6.29 13.53
CA TYR A 23 0.20 -6.49 12.54
C TYR A 23 -0.92 -7.39 13.06
N VAL A 24 -2.13 -7.14 12.59
CA VAL A 24 -3.32 -7.92 12.90
C VAL A 24 -4.07 -8.19 11.61
N ILE A 25 -4.39 -9.45 11.34
CA ILE A 25 -5.27 -9.85 10.24
C ILE A 25 -6.68 -9.94 10.79
N ARG A 26 -7.60 -9.15 10.25
CA ARG A 26 -9.02 -9.18 10.61
C ARG A 26 -9.84 -9.69 9.43
N SER A 27 -10.67 -10.69 9.67
CA SER A 27 -11.72 -11.08 8.73
C SER A 27 -13.02 -10.38 9.14
N GLN A 28 -13.61 -9.62 8.23
CA GLN A 28 -14.95 -9.07 8.45
C GLN A 28 -15.99 -10.13 8.10
N LYS A 29 -17.15 -10.11 8.77
CA LYS A 29 -18.21 -11.15 8.69
C LYS A 29 -18.61 -11.56 7.25
N ARG A 30 -18.35 -10.70 6.24
CA ARG A 30 -18.58 -10.96 4.81
C ARG A 30 -17.50 -10.33 3.90
N GLY A 31 -16.32 -10.05 4.44
CA GLY A 31 -15.24 -9.35 3.73
C GLY A 31 -13.97 -10.18 3.65
N LEU A 32 -13.14 -9.88 2.66
CA LEU A 32 -11.80 -10.47 2.56
C LEU A 32 -11.00 -10.16 3.84
N PRO A 33 -10.07 -11.07 4.24
CA PRO A 33 -9.16 -10.77 5.33
C PRO A 33 -8.33 -9.54 4.98
N HIS A 34 -8.36 -8.53 5.85
CA HIS A 34 -7.57 -7.32 5.70
C HIS A 34 -6.57 -7.22 6.84
N ALA A 35 -5.37 -6.77 6.54
CA ALA A 35 -4.30 -6.61 7.52
C ALA A 35 -4.21 -5.15 7.96
N HIS A 36 -4.15 -4.92 9.27
CA HIS A 36 -3.71 -3.66 9.85
C HIS A 36 -2.26 -3.85 10.26
N MET A 37 -1.36 -2.98 9.82
CA MET A 37 0.06 -3.04 10.16
C MET A 37 0.55 -1.67 10.61
N LEU A 38 1.25 -1.63 11.73
CA LEU A 38 1.90 -0.44 12.26
C LEU A 38 3.41 -0.68 12.26
N LEU A 39 4.16 0.25 11.64
CA LEU A 39 5.61 0.22 11.55
C LEU A 39 6.20 1.40 12.33
N THR A 40 7.17 1.13 13.19
CA THR A 40 8.00 2.15 13.84
C THR A 40 9.34 2.21 13.13
N LEU A 41 9.60 3.32 12.43
CA LEU A 41 10.81 3.52 11.65
C LEU A 41 11.91 4.19 12.47
N TYR A 42 13.17 3.85 12.14
CA TYR A 42 14.34 4.58 12.63
C TYR A 42 14.24 6.04 12.23
N ASP A 43 14.76 6.95 13.06
CA ASP A 43 14.52 8.39 12.88
C ASP A 43 15.01 8.93 11.52
N GLY A 44 16.14 8.43 11.04
CA GLY A 44 16.67 8.74 9.71
C GLY A 44 15.89 8.15 8.53
N SER A 45 14.97 7.21 8.79
CA SER A 45 14.09 6.60 7.78
C SER A 45 12.69 7.20 7.77
N LYS A 46 12.35 8.05 8.76
CA LYS A 46 11.01 8.65 8.84
C LYS A 46 10.75 9.59 7.68
N LYS A 47 9.63 9.35 7.00
CA LYS A 47 9.05 10.25 6.00
C LYS A 47 8.27 11.33 6.74
N ARG A 48 8.73 12.57 6.64
CA ARG A 48 8.17 13.70 7.41
C ARG A 48 7.44 14.71 6.54
N THR A 49 7.70 14.70 5.24
CA THR A 49 7.06 15.60 4.28
C THR A 49 5.93 14.89 3.55
N LYS A 50 5.02 15.68 2.99
CA LYS A 50 3.96 15.18 2.14
C LYS A 50 4.54 14.45 0.91
N ASP A 51 5.48 15.09 0.22
CA ASP A 51 6.12 14.52 -0.98
C ASP A 51 6.84 13.20 -0.70
N ASP A 52 7.39 13.05 0.51
CA ASP A 52 7.98 11.79 0.94
C ASP A 52 6.95 10.68 1.10
N ILE A 53 5.73 11.00 1.53
CA ILE A 53 4.64 10.04 1.73
C ILE A 53 4.00 9.68 0.38
N ASP A 54 3.76 10.68 -0.46
CA ASP A 54 3.11 10.52 -1.77
C ASP A 54 3.93 9.57 -2.68
N LYS A 55 5.26 9.55 -2.56
CA LYS A 55 6.13 8.58 -3.26
C LYS A 55 5.85 7.11 -2.94
N PHE A 56 5.28 6.81 -1.78
CA PHE A 56 5.01 5.42 -1.34
C PHE A 56 3.54 5.07 -1.36
N ALA A 57 2.68 6.06 -1.16
CA ALA A 57 1.24 5.89 -1.08
C ALA A 57 0.57 6.90 -2.02
N PHE A 58 0.61 6.60 -3.32
CA PHE A 58 -0.20 7.28 -4.31
C PHE A 58 -1.27 6.34 -4.86
N THR A 59 -2.38 6.92 -5.28
CA THR A 59 -3.41 6.22 -6.04
C THR A 59 -3.70 7.05 -7.27
N GLU A 60 -3.21 6.59 -8.42
CA GLU A 60 -3.49 7.22 -9.71
C GLU A 60 -4.40 6.30 -10.51
N LEU A 61 -5.49 6.87 -11.02
CA LEU A 61 -6.28 6.22 -12.05
C LEU A 61 -5.61 6.57 -13.38
N SER A 62 -5.30 5.55 -14.17
CA SER A 62 -4.76 5.75 -15.52
C SER A 62 -5.69 6.63 -16.34
N ASP A 63 -5.13 7.39 -17.27
CA ASP A 63 -5.92 8.24 -18.15
C ASP A 63 -6.51 7.41 -19.29
N ALA A 64 -7.80 7.59 -19.59
CA ALA A 64 -8.50 6.80 -20.59
C ALA A 64 -8.04 7.10 -22.03
N ASP A 65 -7.55 8.31 -22.29
CA ASP A 65 -7.09 8.75 -23.60
C ASP A 65 -5.60 8.47 -23.81
N ILE A 66 -4.80 8.52 -22.74
CA ILE A 66 -3.35 8.29 -22.78
C ILE A 66 -3.01 6.80 -22.62
N GLU A 67 -3.71 6.09 -21.73
CA GLU A 67 -3.45 4.68 -21.39
C GLU A 67 -4.74 3.83 -21.39
N PRO A 68 -5.46 3.73 -22.53
CA PRO A 68 -6.78 3.11 -22.62
C PRO A 68 -6.81 1.66 -22.13
N CYS A 69 -5.78 0.86 -22.44
CA CYS A 69 -5.69 -0.54 -22.02
C CYS A 69 -5.53 -0.67 -20.50
N LEU A 70 -4.73 0.19 -19.87
CA LEU A 70 -4.51 0.15 -18.43
C LEU A 70 -5.74 0.68 -17.69
N TYR A 71 -6.35 1.75 -18.22
CA TYR A 71 -7.62 2.25 -17.73
C TYR A 71 -8.72 1.18 -17.78
N GLU A 72 -8.94 0.51 -18.92
CA GLU A 72 -9.91 -0.59 -19.01
C GLU A 72 -9.59 -1.72 -18.03
N LEU A 73 -8.32 -2.09 -17.86
CA LEU A 73 -7.94 -3.15 -16.93
C LEU A 73 -8.28 -2.77 -15.48
N ILE A 74 -7.97 -1.54 -15.07
CA ILE A 74 -8.26 -1.06 -13.71
C ILE A 74 -9.77 -0.97 -13.50
N ILE A 75 -10.52 -0.38 -14.44
CA ILE A 75 -11.98 -0.23 -14.33
C ILE A 75 -12.72 -1.58 -14.33
N SER A 76 -12.25 -2.56 -15.11
CA SER A 76 -12.92 -3.86 -15.24
C SER A 76 -12.50 -4.90 -14.19
N LYS A 77 -11.29 -4.82 -13.65
CA LYS A 77 -10.73 -5.88 -12.77
C LYS A 77 -10.34 -5.40 -11.38
N CYS A 78 -10.19 -4.09 -11.15
CA CYS A 78 -9.88 -3.57 -9.82
C CYS A 78 -11.14 -3.07 -9.12
N MET A 79 -11.13 -3.15 -7.79
CA MET A 79 -12.22 -2.61 -6.97
C MET A 79 -12.00 -1.11 -6.79
N ILE A 80 -12.48 -0.32 -7.74
CA ILE A 80 -12.52 1.13 -7.61
C ILE A 80 -13.75 1.48 -6.77
N HIS A 81 -13.54 2.14 -5.63
CA HIS A 81 -14.65 2.73 -4.90
C HIS A 81 -15.20 3.93 -5.66
N GLY A 82 -16.52 4.02 -5.78
CA GLY A 82 -17.18 5.20 -6.31
C GLY A 82 -16.91 6.43 -5.45
N PRO A 83 -17.21 7.64 -5.95
CA PRO A 83 -17.03 8.88 -5.20
C PRO A 83 -17.70 8.77 -3.82
N CYS A 84 -16.96 9.23 -2.81
CA CYS A 84 -17.38 9.24 -1.40
C CYS A 84 -18.48 10.29 -1.18
#